data_AF-A0A521AAL0-F1
#
_entry.id   AF-A0A521AAL0-F1
#
_cell.length_a   1.000
_cell.length_b   1.000
_cell.length_c   1.000
_cell.angle_alpha   90.00
_cell.angle_beta   90.00
_cell.angle_gamma   90.00
#
_symmetry.space_group_name_H-M   'P 1'
#
loop_
_entity.id
_entity.type
_entity.pdbx_description
1 polymer ?
#
loop_
_entity_poly.entity_id
_entity_poly.type
_entity_poly.pdbx_seq_one_letter_code
_entity_poly.pdbx_strand_id
1 'polypeptide(L)' 'MTELGQSAFREAVWRERHWELAGEGKRWFDLKRTGRLLDEIRKDGKNIQEKNRLFPIPQIELELNSEWQQNPDY' A
#
# COMPACT_ATOMS: atom_id res chain seq x y z
N MET A 1 -26.00 -0.93 -23.59
CA MET A 1 -24.67 -0.75 -22.98
C MET A 1 -24.92 -0.36 -21.54
N THR A 2 -24.57 -1.21 -20.57
CA THR A 2 -24.80 -0.90 -19.15
C THR A 2 -23.65 -0.03 -18.65
N GLU A 3 -23.96 1.22 -18.31
CA GLU A 3 -23.01 2.12 -17.66
C GLU A 3 -22.67 1.61 -16.25
N LEU A 4 -21.39 1.66 -15.88
CA LEU A 4 -20.96 1.35 -14.52
C LEU A 4 -21.24 2.54 -13.61
N GLY A 5 -21.88 2.30 -12.47
CA GLY A 5 -21.91 3.28 -11.39
C GLY A 5 -20.50 3.61 -10.89
N GLN A 6 -20.31 4.77 -10.27
CA GLN A 6 -18.98 5.29 -9.89
C GLN A 6 -18.12 4.26 -9.12
N SER A 7 -18.71 3.54 -8.16
CA SER A 7 -17.97 2.53 -7.37
C SER A 7 -17.48 1.38 -8.24
N ALA A 8 -18.36 0.81 -9.07
CA ALA A 8 -18.03 -0.29 -9.96
C ALA A 8 -16.99 0.12 -11.01
N PHE A 9 -17.08 1.35 -11.52
CA PHE A 9 -16.07 1.90 -12.42
C PHE A 9 -14.72 2.06 -11.73
N ARG A 10 -14.68 2.58 -10.50
CA ARG A 10 -13.44 2.73 -9.71
C ARG A 10 -12.75 1.39 -9.48
N GLU A 11 -13.51 0.35 -9.15
CA GLU A 11 -12.98 -1.01 -8.99
C GLU A 11 -12.44 -1.57 -10.31
N ALA A 12 -13.14 -1.34 -11.43
CA ALA A 12 -12.65 -1.72 -12.75
C ALA A 12 -11.32 -1.04 -13.08
N VAL A 13 -11.19 0.27 -12.82
CA VAL A 13 -9.93 1.02 -13.00
C VAL A 13 -8.80 0.46 -12.13
N TRP A 14 -9.07 0.13 -10.87
CA TRP A 14 -8.06 -0.47 -10.00
C TRP A 14 -7.60 -1.86 -10.45
N ARG A 15 -8.52 -2.65 -11.01
CA ARG A 15 -8.20 -3.96 -11.59
C ARG A 15 -7.35 -3.80 -12.85
N GLU A 16 -7.72 -2.88 -13.73
CA GLU A 16 -6.96 -2.66 -14.97
C GLU A 16 -5.54 -2.18 -14.70
N ARG A 17 -5.36 -1.24 -13.75
CA ARG A 17 -4.02 -0.81 -13.33
C ARG A 17 -3.18 -1.93 -12.74
N HIS A 18 -3.80 -2.92 -12.11
CA HIS A 18 -3.07 -4.07 -11.59
C HIS A 18 -2.51 -4.95 -12.69
N TRP A 19 -3.26 -5.12 -13.78
CA TRP A 19 -2.84 -5.87 -14.96
C TRP A 19 -1.84 -5.10 -15.80
N GLU A 20 -2.17 -3.86 -16.17
CA GLU A 20 -1.36 -3.05 -17.08
C GLU A 20 0.03 -2.74 -16.51
N LEU A 21 0.11 -2.43 -15.21
CA LEU A 21 1.34 -1.98 -14.55
C LEU A 21 1.98 -3.08 -13.70
N ALA A 22 1.72 -4.35 -14.05
CA ALA A 22 2.29 -5.49 -13.36
C ALA A 22 3.83 -5.50 -13.52
N GLY A 23 4.54 -5.64 -12.39
CA GLY A 23 6.00 -5.62 -12.38
C GLY A 23 6.65 -4.22 -12.33
N GLU A 24 5.88 -3.14 -12.47
CA GLU A 24 6.41 -1.77 -12.49
C GLU A 24 6.46 -1.06 -11.12
N GLY A 25 6.31 -1.82 -10.03
CA GLY A 25 6.36 -1.29 -8.67
C GLY A 25 5.16 -0.40 -8.26
N LYS A 26 4.08 -0.35 -9.06
CA LYS A 26 2.92 0.53 -8.78
C LYS A 26 1.94 -0.04 -7.77
N ARG A 27 1.81 -1.38 -7.73
CA ARG A 27 0.77 -2.07 -6.94
C ARG A 27 0.78 -1.68 -5.47
N TRP A 28 1.97 -1.62 -4.84
CA TRP A 28 2.10 -1.27 -3.43
C TRP A 28 1.53 0.12 -3.11
N PHE A 29 1.92 1.13 -3.89
CA PHE A 29 1.48 2.51 -3.70
C PHE A 29 -0.01 2.69 -4.01
N ASP A 30 -0.53 1.99 -5.04
CA ASP A 30 -1.95 1.98 -5.36
C ASP A 30 -2.79 1.40 -4.22
N LEU A 31 -2.36 0.29 -3.62
CA LEU A 31 -3.02 -0.30 -2.48
C LEU A 31 -2.97 0.58 -1.23
N LYS A 32 -1.83 1.23 -0.96
CA LYS A 32 -1.69 2.17 0.16
C LYS A 32 -2.64 3.36 0.03
N ARG A 33 -2.62 4.06 -1.10
CA ARG A 33 -3.41 5.30 -1.29
C ARG A 33 -4.92 5.06 -1.38
N THR A 34 -5.33 3.83 -1.68
CA THR A 34 -6.75 3.43 -1.74
C THR A 34 -7.24 2.79 -0.44
N GLY A 35 -6.38 2.63 0.57
CA GLY A 35 -6.74 2.00 1.84
C GLY A 35 -6.86 0.48 1.80
N ARG A 36 -6.54 -0.16 0.67
CA ARG A 36 -6.80 -1.59 0.41
C ARG A 36 -5.64 -2.53 0.75
N LEU A 37 -4.50 -1.99 1.19
CA LEU A 37 -3.27 -2.75 1.35
C LEU A 37 -3.41 -3.99 2.23
N LEU A 38 -3.93 -3.85 3.45
CA LEU A 38 -4.02 -4.97 4.38
C LEU A 38 -4.95 -6.07 3.85
N ASP A 39 -6.12 -5.68 3.37
CA ASP A 39 -7.12 -6.63 2.89
C ASP A 39 -6.63 -7.42 1.67
N GLU A 40 -5.98 -6.76 0.72
CA GLU A 40 -5.52 -7.40 -0.51
C GLU A 40 -4.30 -8.29 -0.26
N ILE A 41 -3.32 -7.84 0.53
CA ILE A 41 -2.12 -8.62 0.81
C ILE A 41 -2.42 -9.82 1.73
N ARG A 42 -3.42 -9.71 2.63
CA ARG A 42 -3.87 -10.86 3.45
C ARG A 42 -4.57 -11.94 2.63
N LYS A 43 -5.28 -11.58 1.55
CA LYS A 43 -5.85 -12.57 0.61
C LYS A 43 -4.77 -13.43 -0.04
N ASP A 44 -3.56 -12.89 -0.21
CA ASP A 44 -2.39 -13.63 -0.70
C ASP A 44 -1.70 -14.48 0.40
N GLY A 45 -2.33 -14.63 1.57
CA GLY A 45 -1.83 -15.43 2.69
C GLY A 45 -0.64 -14.81 3.44
N LYS A 46 -0.37 -13.51 3.25
CA LYS A 46 0.73 -12.81 3.91
C LYS A 46 0.28 -12.19 5.23
N ASN A 47 1.12 -12.33 6.26
CA ASN A 47 0.88 -11.72 7.58
C ASN A 47 1.34 -10.26 7.61
N ILE A 48 0.60 -9.38 6.94
CA ILE A 48 0.86 -7.93 6.94
C ILE A 48 0.15 -7.23 8.11
N GLN A 49 0.88 -6.32 8.76
CA GLN A 49 0.43 -5.50 9.88
C GLN A 49 0.36 -4.02 9.48
N GLU A 50 -0.33 -3.21 10.28
CA GLU A 50 -0.52 -1.77 10.00
C GLU A 50 0.81 -1.02 9.85
N LYS A 51 1.80 -1.36 10.69
CA LYS A 51 3.16 -0.81 10.61
C LYS A 51 3.79 -0.95 9.23
N ASN A 52 3.52 -2.07 8.53
CA ASN A 52 4.11 -2.34 7.22
C ASN A 52 3.67 -1.39 6.12
N ARG A 53 2.80 -0.42 6.39
CA ARG A 53 2.57 0.71 5.48
C ARG A 53 3.81 1.57 5.31
N LEU A 54 4.68 1.68 6.31
CA LEU A 54 5.90 2.48 6.27
C LEU A 54 7.13 1.59 6.38
N PHE A 55 8.24 2.03 5.80
CA PHE A 55 9.54 1.43 6.13
C PHE A 55 10.03 2.01 7.46
N PRO A 56 10.82 1.26 8.25
CA PRO A 56 11.50 1.84 9.39
C PRO A 56 12.43 2.96 8.93
N ILE A 57 12.50 4.03 9.71
CA ILE A 57 13.58 5.01 9.59
C ILE A 57 14.89 4.28 9.92
N PRO A 58 15.96 4.42 9.12
CA PRO A 58 17.22 3.75 9.38
C PRO A 58 17.76 4.08 10.78
N GLN A 59 18.24 3.06 11.50
CA GLN A 59 18.68 3.20 12.89
C GLN A 59 19.80 4.24 13.05
N ILE A 60 20.75 4.29 12.10
CA ILE A 60 21.83 5.28 12.11
C ILE A 60 21.32 6.72 12.06
N GLU A 61 20.21 6.97 11.36
CA GLU A 61 19.63 8.32 11.28
C GLU A 61 19.00 8.73 12.61
N LEU A 62 18.42 7.78 13.35
CA LEU A 62 17.89 8.02 14.71
C LEU A 62 19.03 8.27 15.71
N GLU A 63 20.15 7.57 15.57
CA GLU A 63 21.34 7.77 16.42
C GLU A 63 22.00 9.13 16.16
N LEU A 64 22.02 9.58 14.91
CA LEU A 64 22.57 10.88 14.52
C LEU A 64 21.65 12.06 14.86
N ASN A 65 20.33 11.83 14.98
CA ASN A 65 19.33 12.86 15.21
C ASN A 65 18.45 12.51 16.42
N SER A 66 18.86 12.96 17.62
CA SER A 66 18.21 12.62 18.89
C SER A 66 16.73 13.00 18.98
N GLU A 67 16.29 13.99 18.21
CA GLU A 67 14.90 14.47 18.19
C GLU A 67 13.98 13.64 17.29
N TRP A 68 14.54 12.74 16.47
CA TRP A 68 13.74 11.93 15.55
C TRP A 68 13.08 10.77 16.30
N GLN A 69 11.84 10.50 15.94
CA GLN A 69 11.08 9.36 16.44
C GLN A 69 10.85 8.36 15.33
N GLN A 70 10.95 7.08 15.66
CA GLN A 70 10.67 6.00 14.73
C GLN A 70 9.19 6.03 14.29
N ASN A 71 8.92 5.49 13.10
CA ASN A 71 7.56 5.22 12.64
C ASN A 71 6.84 4.29 13.64
N PRO A 72 5.51 4.44 13.83
CA PRO A 72 4.77 3.62 14.78
C PRO A 72 5.02 2.11 14.61
N ASP A 73 5.22 1.43 15.75
CA ASP A 73 5.40 -0.02 15.88
C ASP A 73 6.67 -0.62 15.22
N TYR A 74 7.67 0.21 14.90
CA TYR A 74 9.01 -0.20 14.46
C TYR A 74 10.08 -0.03 15.53
#